data_AF-A0A212F4T0-F1
#
_entry.id   AF-A0A212F4T0-F1
#
_cell.length_a   1.000
_cell.length_b   1.000
_cell.length_c   1.000
_cell.angle_alpha   90.00
_cell.angle_beta   90.00
_cell.angle_gamma   90.00
#
_symmetry.space_group_name_H-M   'P 1'
#
loop_
_entity.id
_entity.type
_entity.pdbx_description
1 polymer ?
#
loop_
_entity_poly.entity_id
_entity_poly.type
_entity_poly.pdbx_seq_one_letter_code
_entity_poly.pdbx_strand_id
1 'polypeptide(L)'
;MKWRKKVFLITFIAINLVDEPALEVTIEQGTLIGKTSSDRSYFEYLGIPYANVNSSTRFRAPGPPPFWEGTYRAVEEPPSCPQNIFIGIIGNEDCLRLNVYVPASAKQPFPVLVYIHGGAFNFGSGGETGACHGDDIFYLFHGSLLPPLFTKEDKKVVNFMTTLWTNFAKHGNPTPDAKEFGVKWESSKKDNMKFLHIDHELKMGSMPNEKTYRFWRDVYDKYRIKH
;
A
#
# COMPACT_ATOMS: atom_id res chain seq x y z
N MET A 1 -42.24 14.29 11.70
CA MET A 1 -41.74 13.76 10.40
C MET A 1 -40.29 14.16 10.04
N LYS A 2 -39.75 15.30 10.51
CA LYS A 2 -38.36 15.74 10.23
C LYS A 2 -37.27 14.97 11.00
N TRP A 3 -37.57 14.46 12.20
CA TRP A 3 -36.58 13.76 13.04
C TRP A 3 -36.24 12.35 12.54
N ARG A 4 -37.25 11.61 12.04
CA ARG A 4 -37.06 10.32 11.36
C ARG A 4 -36.09 10.42 10.17
N LYS A 5 -36.22 11.44 9.32
CA LYS A 5 -35.32 11.64 8.17
C LYS A 5 -33.86 11.92 8.60
N LYS A 6 -33.65 12.65 9.70
CA LYS A 6 -32.30 12.92 10.24
C LYS A 6 -31.67 11.67 10.86
N VAL A 7 -32.45 10.84 11.58
CA VAL A 7 -31.97 9.56 12.11
C VAL A 7 -31.58 8.63 10.97
N PHE A 8 -32.46 8.44 9.98
CA PHE A 8 -32.17 7.60 8.80
C PHE A 8 -30.90 8.04 8.05
N LEU A 9 -30.68 9.34 7.86
CA LEU A 9 -29.49 9.86 7.17
C LEU A 9 -28.19 9.60 7.95
N ILE A 10 -28.23 9.71 9.29
CA ILE A 10 -27.08 9.40 10.16
C ILE A 10 -26.76 7.90 10.14
N THR A 11 -27.77 7.02 10.13
CA THR A 11 -27.56 5.57 10.04
C THR A 11 -26.98 5.16 8.69
N PHE A 12 -27.43 5.77 7.59
CA PHE A 12 -26.91 5.48 6.25
C PHE A 12 -25.45 5.92 6.06
N ILE A 13 -25.04 7.04 6.67
CA ILE A 13 -23.64 7.50 6.64
C ILE A 13 -22.75 6.57 7.47
N ALA A 14 -23.21 6.09 8.63
CA ALA A 14 -22.45 5.17 9.47
C ALA A 14 -22.24 3.80 8.81
N ILE A 15 -23.21 3.29 8.04
CA ILE A 15 -23.08 2.01 7.31
C ILE A 15 -22.00 2.07 6.22
N ASN A 16 -21.77 3.24 5.61
CA ASN A 16 -20.72 3.42 4.60
C ASN A 16 -19.31 3.61 5.20
N LEU A 17 -19.18 3.65 6.54
CA LEU A 17 -17.90 3.84 7.24
C LEU A 17 -17.37 2.53 7.87
N VAL A 18 -18.12 1.44 7.80
CA VAL A 18 -17.73 0.15 8.38
C VAL A 18 -17.24 -0.76 7.27
N ASP A 19 -16.00 -1.23 7.40
CA ASP A 19 -15.41 -2.23 6.51
C ASP A 19 -16.31 -3.47 6.45
N GLU A 20 -16.62 -3.93 5.23
CA GLU A 20 -17.41 -5.14 5.02
C GLU A 20 -16.60 -6.37 5.50
N PRO A 21 -17.11 -7.19 6.43
CA PRO A 21 -16.35 -8.30 6.98
C PRO A 21 -16.04 -9.36 5.91
N ALA A 22 -14.84 -9.95 5.97
CA ALA A 22 -14.50 -11.14 5.20
C ALA A 22 -15.06 -12.41 5.85
N LEU A 23 -14.89 -13.55 5.19
CA LEU A 23 -15.21 -14.87 5.76
C LEU A 23 -14.34 -15.14 7.00
N GLU A 24 -14.95 -15.76 8.01
CA GLU A 24 -14.19 -16.28 9.16
C GLU A 24 -13.31 -17.46 8.73
N VAL A 25 -12.08 -17.50 9.24
CA VAL A 25 -11.08 -18.54 8.93
C VAL A 25 -10.53 -19.09 10.23
N THR A 26 -10.58 -20.41 10.40
CA THR A 26 -9.97 -21.09 11.55
C THR A 26 -8.58 -21.59 11.17
N ILE A 27 -7.59 -21.19 11.97
CA ILE A 27 -6.21 -21.68 11.92
C ILE A 27 -5.85 -22.36 13.25
N GLU A 28 -4.64 -22.92 13.36
CA GLU A 28 -4.18 -23.64 14.56
C GLU A 28 -4.28 -22.78 15.82
N GLN A 29 -3.96 -21.49 15.72
CA GLN A 29 -3.94 -20.52 16.81
C GLN A 29 -5.34 -20.06 17.28
N GLY A 30 -6.36 -20.22 16.43
CA GLY A 30 -7.73 -19.76 16.68
C GLY A 30 -8.47 -19.29 15.42
N THR A 31 -9.64 -18.69 15.61
CA THR A 31 -10.46 -18.16 14.51
C THR A 31 -10.12 -16.70 14.23
N LEU A 32 -10.09 -16.32 12.96
CA LEU A 32 -9.79 -14.98 12.45
C LEU A 32 -10.99 -14.44 11.69
N ILE A 33 -11.21 -13.12 11.77
CA ILE A 33 -12.09 -12.39 10.84
C ILE A 33 -11.33 -11.23 10.20
N GLY A 34 -11.35 -11.18 8.87
CA GLY A 34 -10.73 -10.13 8.08
C GLY A 34 -11.74 -9.10 7.57
N LYS A 35 -11.34 -8.33 6.55
CA LYS A 35 -12.21 -7.39 5.83
C LYS A 35 -12.16 -7.64 4.32
N THR A 36 -13.19 -7.18 3.63
CA THR A 36 -13.28 -7.22 2.17
C THR A 36 -12.67 -5.93 1.62
N SER A 37 -11.90 -6.03 0.53
CA SER A 37 -11.31 -4.87 -0.16
C SER A 37 -12.40 -3.90 -0.62
N SER A 38 -12.08 -2.61 -0.79
CA SER A 38 -13.08 -1.59 -1.13
C SER A 38 -13.80 -1.84 -2.46
N ASP A 39 -13.13 -2.50 -3.41
CA ASP A 39 -13.67 -2.92 -4.71
C ASP A 39 -14.25 -4.35 -4.69
N ARG A 40 -14.19 -5.03 -3.55
CA ARG A 40 -14.66 -6.41 -3.30
C ARG A 40 -13.96 -7.48 -4.13
N SER A 41 -12.78 -7.19 -4.67
CA SER A 41 -12.03 -8.15 -5.49
C SER A 41 -11.23 -9.17 -4.67
N TYR A 42 -10.89 -8.86 -3.41
CA TYR A 42 -10.16 -9.77 -2.51
C TYR A 42 -10.51 -9.56 -1.03
N PHE A 43 -10.14 -10.54 -0.21
CA PHE A 43 -10.23 -10.50 1.26
C PHE A 43 -8.85 -10.18 1.85
N GLU A 44 -8.87 -9.43 2.95
CA GLU A 44 -7.71 -8.94 3.68
C GLU A 44 -7.75 -9.48 5.12
N TYR A 45 -6.72 -10.22 5.51
CA TYR A 45 -6.49 -10.63 6.90
C TYR A 45 -5.16 -10.02 7.35
N LEU A 46 -5.26 -8.92 8.09
CA LEU A 46 -4.13 -8.06 8.44
C LEU A 46 -3.66 -8.27 9.88
N GLY A 47 -2.35 -8.16 10.11
CA GLY A 47 -1.78 -8.11 11.45
C GLY A 47 -1.79 -9.43 12.23
N ILE A 48 -1.89 -10.59 11.54
CA ILE A 48 -1.95 -11.90 12.17
C ILE A 48 -0.62 -12.20 12.88
N PRO A 49 -0.60 -12.46 14.21
CA PRO A 49 0.63 -12.76 14.92
C PRO A 49 1.13 -14.17 14.59
N TYR A 50 2.37 -14.26 14.08
CA TYR A 50 3.01 -15.55 13.78
C TYR A 50 4.06 -15.95 14.81
N ALA A 51 4.41 -15.05 15.73
CA ALA A 51 5.32 -15.30 16.84
C ALA A 51 5.01 -14.35 17.99
N ASN A 52 5.32 -14.77 19.22
CA ASN A 52 5.29 -13.87 20.36
C ASN A 52 6.61 -13.09 20.46
N VAL A 53 6.52 -11.86 21.01
CA VAL A 53 7.69 -11.03 21.30
C VAL A 53 7.61 -10.57 22.75
N ASN A 54 8.73 -10.69 23.45
CA ASN A 54 8.88 -10.18 24.80
C ASN A 54 10.24 -9.47 24.92
N SER A 55 10.27 -8.32 25.59
CA SER A 55 11.49 -7.54 25.82
C SER A 55 12.57 -8.35 26.56
N SER A 56 12.18 -9.29 27.43
CA SER A 56 13.10 -10.22 28.09
C SER A 56 13.72 -11.27 27.15
N THR A 57 13.09 -11.50 25.99
CA THR A 57 13.55 -12.42 24.94
C THR A 57 14.22 -11.72 23.76
N ARG A 58 14.50 -10.42 23.88
CA ARG A 58 15.19 -9.65 22.83
C ARG A 58 16.49 -10.34 22.42
N PHE A 59 16.74 -10.38 21.11
CA PHE A 59 17.92 -11.03 20.49
C PHE A 59 17.97 -12.56 20.63
N ARG A 60 16.83 -13.21 20.87
CA ARG A 60 16.68 -14.67 20.79
C ARG A 60 15.84 -15.04 19.56
N ALA A 61 15.77 -16.34 19.28
CA ALA A 61 14.81 -16.86 18.32
C ALA A 61 13.38 -16.44 18.70
N PRO A 62 12.48 -16.22 17.71
CA PRO A 62 11.09 -15.90 17.99
C PRO A 62 10.44 -17.01 18.81
N GLY A 63 9.59 -16.64 19.76
CA GLY A 63 8.82 -17.64 20.49
C GLY A 63 7.60 -18.13 19.68
N PRO A 64 6.85 -19.09 20.22
CA PRO A 64 5.72 -19.68 19.51
C PRO A 64 4.64 -18.63 19.21
N PRO A 65 3.84 -18.83 18.14
CA PRO A 65 2.69 -17.97 17.88
C PRO A 65 1.72 -17.99 19.07
N PRO A 66 1.12 -16.84 19.44
CA PRO A 66 0.13 -16.80 20.50
C PRO A 66 -1.17 -17.48 20.07
N PHE A 67 -1.83 -18.14 21.01
CA PHE A 67 -3.21 -18.60 20.88
C PHE A 67 -4.15 -17.53 21.43
N TRP A 68 -5.38 -17.47 20.92
CA TRP A 68 -6.41 -16.55 21.41
C TRP A 68 -7.75 -17.24 21.59
N GLU A 69 -8.53 -16.74 22.54
CA GLU A 69 -9.93 -17.14 22.70
C GLU A 69 -10.84 -16.26 21.86
N GLY A 70 -11.87 -16.86 21.26
CA GLY A 70 -12.82 -16.18 20.38
C GLY A 70 -12.24 -15.89 18.99
N THR A 71 -12.79 -14.87 18.33
CA THR A 71 -12.41 -14.48 16.97
C THR A 71 -11.45 -13.30 17.02
N TYR A 72 -10.23 -13.49 16.52
CA TYR A 72 -9.24 -12.43 16.37
C TYR A 72 -9.58 -11.55 15.16
N ARG A 73 -9.57 -10.24 15.38
CA ARG A 73 -9.97 -9.24 14.38
C ARG A 73 -8.76 -8.79 13.56
N ALA A 74 -8.53 -9.44 12.42
CA ALA A 74 -7.38 -9.26 11.54
C ALA A 74 -7.65 -8.17 10.47
N VAL A 75 -7.81 -6.91 10.91
CA VAL A 75 -8.21 -5.79 10.02
C VAL A 75 -7.34 -4.54 10.14
N GLU A 76 -6.40 -4.55 11.08
CA GLU A 76 -5.49 -3.45 11.37
C GLU A 76 -4.11 -3.75 10.77
N GLU A 77 -3.51 -2.76 10.11
CA GLU A 77 -2.16 -2.90 9.58
C GLU A 77 -1.15 -3.10 10.73
N PRO A 78 -0.20 -4.04 10.58
CA PRO A 78 0.76 -4.31 11.63
C PRO A 78 1.71 -3.13 11.82
N PRO A 79 2.15 -2.87 13.07
CA PRO A 79 3.19 -1.89 13.31
C PRO A 79 4.51 -2.35 12.69
N SER A 80 5.27 -1.41 12.13
CA SER A 80 6.64 -1.68 11.69
C SER A 80 7.54 -2.04 12.88
N CYS A 81 8.53 -2.91 12.65
CA CYS A 81 9.55 -3.20 13.67
C CYS A 81 10.42 -1.97 13.97
N PRO A 82 11.07 -1.90 15.15
CA PRO A 82 11.89 -0.77 15.54
C PRO A 82 13.00 -0.55 14.51
N GLN A 83 13.01 0.62 13.89
CA GLN A 83 13.95 0.96 12.83
C GLN A 83 14.36 2.42 12.90
N ASN A 84 15.61 2.69 12.54
CA ASN A 84 16.15 4.03 12.47
C ASN A 84 15.96 4.57 11.05
N ILE A 85 15.00 5.47 10.89
CA ILE A 85 14.80 6.22 9.65
C ILE A 85 15.46 7.59 9.78
N PHE A 86 15.69 8.27 8.65
CA PHE A 86 16.41 9.55 8.60
C PHE A 86 15.89 10.64 9.57
N ILE A 87 14.62 10.53 9.99
CA ILE A 87 13.93 11.46 10.90
C ILE A 87 13.82 10.98 12.36
N GLY A 88 14.34 9.79 12.69
CA GLY A 88 14.31 9.23 14.05
C GLY A 88 13.99 7.75 14.12
N ILE A 89 13.82 7.23 15.34
CA ILE A 89 13.44 5.84 15.59
C ILE A 89 11.91 5.72 15.58
N ILE A 90 11.39 4.81 14.76
CA ILE A 90 9.97 4.45 14.69
C ILE A 90 9.78 2.96 14.97
N GLY A 91 8.53 2.53 15.17
CA GLY A 91 8.15 1.12 15.26
C GLY A 91 7.86 0.61 16.67
N ASN A 92 7.47 -0.67 16.75
CA ASN A 92 7.11 -1.38 17.99
C ASN A 92 7.83 -2.74 18.03
N GLU A 93 8.28 -3.20 19.20
CA GLU A 93 8.86 -4.54 19.35
C GLU A 93 7.85 -5.67 19.13
N ASP A 94 6.55 -5.47 19.43
CA ASP A 94 5.50 -6.40 19.02
C ASP A 94 5.12 -6.19 17.54
N CYS A 95 6.02 -6.59 16.64
CA CYS A 95 5.90 -6.41 15.19
C CYS A 95 5.93 -7.71 14.38
N LEU A 96 6.02 -8.89 15.00
CA LEU A 96 6.08 -10.18 14.30
C LEU A 96 4.69 -10.62 13.82
N ARG A 97 4.20 -9.89 12.82
CA ARG A 97 2.87 -10.01 12.24
C ARG A 97 2.95 -10.22 10.73
N LEU A 98 1.96 -10.87 10.15
CA LEU A 98 1.84 -11.04 8.70
C LEU A 98 0.44 -10.63 8.21
N ASN A 99 0.37 -10.34 6.93
CA ASN A 99 -0.84 -10.01 6.20
C ASN A 99 -1.11 -11.11 5.17
N VAL A 100 -2.38 -11.47 4.97
CA VAL A 100 -2.82 -12.45 3.96
C VAL A 100 -3.90 -11.83 3.09
N TYR A 101 -3.70 -11.91 1.77
CA TYR A 101 -4.63 -11.44 0.76
C TYR A 101 -5.14 -12.61 -0.06
N VAL A 102 -6.46 -12.74 -0.18
CA VAL A 102 -7.11 -13.88 -0.86
C VAL A 102 -8.08 -13.39 -1.91
N PRO A 103 -7.94 -13.76 -3.20
CA PRO A 103 -8.92 -13.38 -4.22
C PRO A 103 -10.33 -13.82 -3.81
N ALA A 104 -11.32 -12.93 -3.91
CA ALA A 104 -12.70 -13.24 -3.52
C ALA A 104 -13.33 -14.34 -4.40
N SER A 105 -12.75 -14.57 -5.58
CA SER A 105 -13.13 -15.62 -6.53
C SER A 105 -12.56 -17.01 -6.19
N ALA A 106 -11.73 -17.13 -5.14
CA ALA A 106 -11.05 -18.37 -4.81
C ALA A 106 -12.05 -19.45 -4.33
N LYS A 107 -12.24 -20.50 -5.14
CA LYS A 107 -13.09 -21.66 -4.83
C LYS A 107 -12.30 -22.97 -4.64
N GLN A 108 -11.01 -22.93 -4.91
CA GLN A 108 -10.07 -24.05 -4.83
C GLN A 108 -8.71 -23.51 -4.39
N PRO A 109 -7.74 -24.34 -3.96
CA PRO A 109 -6.42 -23.87 -3.56
C PRO A 109 -5.71 -23.12 -4.70
N PHE A 110 -5.16 -21.94 -4.40
CA PHE A 110 -4.29 -21.17 -5.29
C PHE A 110 -2.83 -21.33 -4.87
N PRO A 111 -1.87 -21.06 -5.77
CA PRO A 111 -0.47 -20.88 -5.38
C PRO A 111 -0.33 -19.81 -4.29
N VAL A 112 0.49 -20.07 -3.28
CA VAL A 112 0.80 -19.12 -2.21
C VAL A 112 2.09 -18.39 -2.54
N LEU A 113 2.03 -17.07 -2.61
CA LEU A 113 3.21 -16.21 -2.73
C LEU A 113 3.51 -15.58 -1.36
N VAL A 114 4.75 -15.69 -0.92
CA VAL A 114 5.23 -15.04 0.31
C VAL A 114 6.21 -13.95 -0.08
N TYR A 115 5.86 -12.69 0.20
CA TYR A 115 6.72 -11.54 -0.02
C TYR A 115 7.49 -11.20 1.26
N ILE A 116 8.81 -11.03 1.14
CA ILE A 116 9.68 -10.59 2.22
C ILE A 116 10.19 -9.21 1.80
N HIS A 117 9.85 -8.18 2.59
CA HIS A 117 10.22 -6.81 2.26
C HIS A 117 11.75 -6.62 2.25
N GLY A 118 12.21 -5.67 1.44
CA GLY A 118 13.61 -5.24 1.40
C GLY A 118 14.01 -4.36 2.59
N GLY A 119 14.95 -3.44 2.36
CA GLY A 119 15.41 -2.49 3.38
C GLY A 119 16.64 -2.94 4.17
N ALA A 120 17.49 -3.76 3.54
CA ALA A 120 18.84 -4.11 3.99
C ALA A 120 18.91 -4.58 5.46
N PHE A 121 17.88 -5.29 5.93
CA PHE A 121 17.74 -5.79 7.30
C PHE A 121 17.70 -4.69 8.39
N ASN A 122 17.53 -3.41 8.01
CA ASN A 122 17.58 -2.27 8.93
C ASN A 122 16.30 -1.42 8.89
N PHE A 123 15.50 -1.50 7.83
CA PHE A 123 14.22 -0.80 7.69
C PHE A 123 13.27 -1.59 6.78
N GLY A 124 12.02 -1.14 6.69
CA GLY A 124 10.95 -1.80 5.93
C GLY A 124 9.81 -2.31 6.81
N SER A 125 8.71 -2.68 6.17
CA SER A 125 7.49 -3.16 6.84
C SER A 125 6.70 -4.09 5.93
N GLY A 126 5.97 -5.03 6.54
CA GLY A 126 4.96 -5.86 5.84
C GLY A 126 3.58 -5.20 5.74
N GLY A 127 3.36 -4.07 6.43
CA GLY A 127 2.10 -3.33 6.45
C GLY A 127 2.02 -2.14 5.47
N GLU A 128 3.09 -1.88 4.72
CA GLU A 128 3.07 -0.83 3.70
C GLU A 128 2.64 -1.44 2.36
N THR A 129 1.47 -1.02 1.86
CA THR A 129 1.03 -1.35 0.50
C THR A 129 1.47 -0.24 -0.46
N GLY A 130 2.08 -0.62 -1.58
CA GLY A 130 2.48 0.30 -2.65
C GLY A 130 3.94 0.21 -3.06
N ALA A 131 4.33 1.10 -3.99
CA ALA A 131 5.70 1.21 -4.46
C ALA A 131 6.59 1.85 -3.39
N CYS A 132 7.75 1.23 -3.11
CA CYS A 132 8.77 1.83 -2.27
C CYS A 132 9.61 2.85 -3.06
N HIS A 133 10.37 3.69 -2.36
CA HIS A 133 11.22 4.66 -3.04
C HIS A 133 12.28 3.95 -3.89
N GLY A 134 12.29 4.25 -5.19
CA GLY A 134 13.23 3.67 -6.16
C GLY A 134 12.68 2.47 -6.92
N ASP A 135 11.45 2.00 -6.63
CA ASP A 135 10.82 0.93 -7.42
C ASP A 135 10.66 1.33 -8.91
N ASP A 136 10.48 2.62 -9.18
CA ASP A 136 10.38 3.19 -10.51
C ASP A 136 11.66 3.01 -11.35
N ILE A 137 12.82 2.94 -10.70
CA ILE A 137 14.13 2.77 -11.34
C ILE A 137 14.21 1.45 -12.10
N PHE A 138 13.60 0.39 -11.56
CA PHE A 138 13.60 -0.93 -12.22
C PHE A 138 12.79 -0.93 -13.53
N TYR A 139 11.85 0.00 -13.71
CA TYR A 139 11.11 0.16 -14.96
C TYR A 139 11.86 1.00 -16.01
N LEU A 140 12.93 1.70 -15.61
CA LEU A 140 13.75 2.52 -16.50
C LEU A 140 15.09 1.86 -16.86
N PHE A 141 15.68 1.14 -15.91
CA PHE A 141 17.04 0.61 -16.04
C PHE A 141 17.08 -0.88 -15.76
N HIS A 142 17.92 -1.59 -16.51
CA HIS A 142 18.11 -3.02 -16.32
C HIS A 142 19.02 -3.30 -15.11
N GLY A 143 18.42 -3.80 -14.02
CA GLY A 143 19.13 -4.22 -12.83
C GLY A 143 19.95 -5.50 -13.08
N SER A 144 21.26 -5.36 -13.30
CA SER A 144 22.11 -6.51 -13.64
C SER A 144 22.40 -7.44 -12.45
N LEU A 145 22.33 -6.93 -11.22
CA LEU A 145 22.62 -7.70 -10.00
C LEU A 145 21.41 -8.49 -9.48
N LEU A 146 20.21 -7.96 -9.69
CA LEU A 146 18.92 -8.57 -9.31
C LEU A 146 17.91 -8.21 -10.41
N PRO A 147 17.81 -9.01 -11.49
CA PRO A 147 16.83 -8.75 -12.53
C PRO A 147 15.41 -8.95 -11.97
N PRO A 148 14.53 -7.94 -12.04
CA PRO A 148 13.17 -8.06 -11.54
C PRO A 148 12.38 -9.09 -12.36
N LEU A 149 11.53 -9.87 -11.69
CA LEU A 149 10.59 -10.78 -12.35
C LEU A 149 9.37 -9.98 -12.81
N PHE A 150 9.35 -9.61 -14.10
CA PHE A 150 8.26 -8.85 -14.67
C PHE A 150 7.15 -9.73 -15.27
N THR A 151 5.92 -9.48 -14.82
CA THR A 151 4.67 -9.94 -15.43
C THR A 151 4.46 -9.29 -16.82
N LYS A 152 3.38 -9.66 -17.52
CA LYS A 152 3.06 -9.02 -18.81
C LYS A 152 2.65 -7.57 -18.60
N GLU A 153 1.99 -7.31 -17.49
CA GLU A 153 1.52 -6.01 -17.02
C GLU A 153 2.73 -5.11 -16.68
N ASP A 154 3.73 -5.65 -15.97
CA ASP A 154 4.94 -4.89 -15.65
C ASP A 154 5.71 -4.48 -16.91
N LYS A 155 5.80 -5.36 -17.92
CA LYS A 155 6.43 -5.03 -19.22
C LYS A 155 5.70 -3.89 -19.94
N LYS A 156 4.38 -3.78 -19.75
CA LYS A 156 3.60 -2.64 -20.28
C LYS A 156 4.01 -1.35 -19.58
N VAL A 157 4.19 -1.38 -18.26
CA VAL A 157 4.67 -0.24 -17.46
C VAL A 157 6.11 0.13 -17.83
N VAL A 158 7.01 -0.84 -18.04
CA VAL A 158 8.36 -0.59 -18.58
C VAL A 158 8.27 0.21 -19.88
N ASN A 159 7.43 -0.26 -20.83
CA ASN A 159 7.27 0.42 -22.11
C ASN A 159 6.73 1.85 -21.96
N PHE A 160 5.76 2.07 -21.06
CA PHE A 160 5.28 3.42 -20.74
C PHE A 160 6.40 4.29 -20.18
N MET A 161 7.09 3.83 -19.14
CA MET A 161 8.14 4.59 -18.47
C MET A 161 9.28 4.94 -19.43
N THR A 162 9.85 3.97 -20.14
CA THR A 162 10.96 4.23 -21.06
C THR A 162 10.57 5.19 -22.18
N THR A 163 9.34 5.09 -22.69
CA THR A 163 8.87 5.94 -23.79
C THR A 163 8.56 7.36 -23.33
N LEU A 164 7.84 7.53 -22.22
CA LEU A 164 7.53 8.85 -21.63
C LEU A 164 8.82 9.63 -21.33
N TRP A 165 9.80 8.98 -20.71
CA TRP A 165 11.09 9.59 -20.40
C TRP A 165 11.91 9.91 -21.66
N THR A 166 11.91 9.02 -22.65
CA THR A 166 12.59 9.25 -23.94
C THR A 166 11.96 10.43 -24.69
N ASN A 167 10.63 10.50 -24.75
CA ASN A 167 9.89 11.58 -25.39
C ASN A 167 10.14 12.91 -24.69
N PHE A 168 10.12 12.93 -23.36
CA PHE A 168 10.45 14.14 -22.60
C PHE A 168 11.87 14.61 -22.87
N ALA A 169 12.86 13.72 -22.88
CA ALA A 169 14.24 14.07 -23.19
C ALA A 169 14.41 14.65 -24.60
N LYS A 170 13.67 14.13 -25.59
CA LYS A 170 13.73 14.60 -26.99
C LYS A 170 12.95 15.88 -27.25
N HIS A 171 11.80 16.05 -26.60
CA HIS A 171 10.77 17.03 -27.01
C HIS A 171 10.31 17.96 -25.88
N GLY A 172 10.73 17.73 -24.64
CA GLY A 172 10.21 18.43 -23.46
C GLY A 172 8.75 18.09 -23.12
N ASN A 173 8.17 17.11 -23.80
CA ASN A 173 6.79 16.64 -23.61
C ASN A 173 6.80 15.11 -23.57
N PRO A 174 6.30 14.46 -22.50
CA PRO A 174 6.27 13.00 -22.40
C PRO A 174 5.33 12.32 -23.41
N THR A 175 4.30 13.03 -23.89
CA THR A 175 3.32 12.52 -24.86
C THR A 175 3.18 13.52 -26.04
N PRO A 176 4.19 13.61 -26.91
CA PRO A 176 4.17 14.54 -28.04
C PRO A 176 3.10 14.16 -29.08
N ASP A 177 2.84 12.86 -29.27
CA ASP A 177 1.68 12.33 -29.98
C ASP A 177 0.71 11.66 -28.99
N ALA A 178 -0.46 12.26 -28.79
CA ALA A 178 -1.47 11.73 -27.87
C ALA A 178 -2.06 10.39 -28.32
N LYS A 179 -1.90 10.00 -29.59
CA LYS A 179 -2.41 8.72 -30.11
C LYS A 179 -1.57 7.51 -29.67
N GLU A 180 -0.30 7.73 -29.32
CA GLU A 180 0.62 6.66 -28.91
C GLU A 180 0.10 5.89 -27.69
N PHE A 181 -0.42 6.62 -26.70
CA PHE A 181 -0.95 6.04 -25.46
C PHE A 181 -2.40 6.43 -25.16
N GLY A 182 -3.09 7.11 -26.08
CA GLY A 182 -4.45 7.60 -25.87
C GLY A 182 -4.57 8.68 -24.79
N VAL A 183 -3.45 9.30 -24.39
CA VAL A 183 -3.42 10.34 -23.35
C VAL A 183 -2.55 11.52 -23.79
N LYS A 184 -2.99 12.71 -23.42
CA LYS A 184 -2.20 13.94 -23.52
C LYS A 184 -1.77 14.35 -22.12
N TRP A 185 -0.47 14.27 -21.85
CA TRP A 185 0.13 14.77 -20.63
C TRP A 185 -0.06 16.29 -20.52
N GLU A 186 -0.38 16.73 -19.31
CA GLU A 186 -0.53 18.15 -19.00
C GLU A 186 0.43 18.54 -17.88
N SER A 187 1.22 19.59 -18.13
CA SER A 187 2.18 20.08 -17.14
C SER A 187 1.49 20.55 -15.86
N SER A 188 2.06 20.13 -14.74
CA SER A 188 1.73 20.65 -13.40
C SER A 188 2.15 22.12 -13.25
N LYS A 189 1.35 22.89 -12.51
CA LYS A 189 1.69 24.23 -12.02
C LYS A 189 1.54 24.27 -10.50
N LYS A 190 2.24 25.19 -9.82
CA LYS A 190 2.21 25.33 -8.35
C LYS A 190 0.79 25.39 -7.77
N ASP A 191 -0.10 26.14 -8.41
CA ASP A 191 -1.48 26.36 -7.95
C ASP A 191 -2.50 25.45 -8.66
N ASN A 192 -2.04 24.63 -9.61
CA ASN A 192 -2.86 23.69 -10.37
C ASN A 192 -2.03 22.48 -10.74
N MET A 193 -1.79 21.63 -9.74
CA MET A 193 -1.04 20.39 -9.93
C MET A 193 -1.89 19.38 -10.71
N LYS A 194 -1.28 18.80 -11.74
CA LYS A 194 -1.87 17.81 -12.63
C LYS A 194 -1.02 16.55 -12.59
N PHE A 195 -1.66 15.40 -12.51
CA PHE A 195 -0.98 14.13 -12.29
C PHE A 195 -1.29 13.21 -13.46
N LEU A 196 -0.25 12.61 -14.03
CA LEU A 196 -0.41 11.47 -14.93
C LEU A 196 -0.33 10.21 -14.08
N HIS A 197 -1.40 9.42 -14.07
CA HIS A 197 -1.43 8.11 -13.43
C HIS A 197 -0.84 7.09 -14.40
N ILE A 198 0.15 6.34 -13.93
CA ILE A 198 0.81 5.25 -14.66
C ILE A 198 0.36 3.96 -14.01
N ASP A 199 -0.55 3.25 -14.69
CA ASP A 199 -1.21 2.03 -14.23
C ASP A 199 -1.40 1.10 -15.46
N HIS A 200 -2.38 0.19 -15.44
CA HIS A 200 -2.80 -0.60 -16.59
C HIS A 200 -3.08 0.26 -17.84
N GLU A 201 -3.50 1.51 -17.66
CA GLU A 201 -3.66 2.52 -18.70
C GLU A 201 -3.13 3.88 -18.21
N LEU A 202 -2.63 4.69 -19.14
CA LEU A 202 -2.20 6.06 -18.83
C LEU A 202 -3.40 7.00 -18.83
N LYS A 203 -3.59 7.74 -17.74
CA LYS A 203 -4.67 8.73 -17.64
C LYS A 203 -4.25 9.94 -16.83
N MET A 204 -4.72 11.12 -17.23
CA MET A 204 -4.64 12.29 -16.35
C MET A 204 -5.63 12.10 -15.19
N GLY A 205 -5.19 12.41 -13.98
CA GLY A 205 -5.96 12.17 -12.77
C GLY A 205 -5.73 13.23 -11.70
N SER A 206 -6.46 13.06 -10.60
CA SER A 206 -6.32 13.88 -9.39
C SER A 206 -5.06 13.53 -8.61
N MET A 207 -4.71 14.39 -7.65
CA MET A 207 -3.60 14.17 -6.75
C MET A 207 -3.80 12.86 -5.95
N PRO A 208 -2.84 11.92 -6.01
CA PRO A 208 -2.88 10.75 -5.14
C PRO A 208 -2.64 11.20 -3.69
N ASN A 209 -3.42 10.64 -2.75
CA ASN A 209 -3.29 10.90 -1.31
C ASN A 209 -3.27 12.40 -0.92
N GLU A 210 -4.19 13.18 -1.50
CA GLU A 210 -4.25 14.64 -1.32
C GLU A 210 -4.27 15.08 0.16
N LYS A 211 -4.97 14.35 1.02
CA LYS A 211 -5.04 14.64 2.47
C LYS A 211 -3.64 14.59 3.11
N THR A 212 -2.89 13.53 2.82
CA THR A 212 -1.54 13.32 3.34
C THR A 212 -0.57 14.37 2.81
N TYR A 213 -0.65 14.68 1.50
CA TYR A 213 0.15 15.75 0.91
C TYR A 213 -0.11 17.11 1.61
N ARG A 214 -1.38 17.48 1.79
CA ARG A 214 -1.76 18.74 2.45
C ARG A 214 -1.25 18.81 3.89
N PHE A 215 -1.38 17.72 4.65
CA PHE A 215 -0.83 17.62 6.00
C PHE A 215 0.68 17.93 6.03
N TRP A 216 1.48 17.26 5.19
CA TRP A 216 2.93 17.46 5.18
C TRP A 216 3.33 18.84 4.70
N ARG A 217 2.65 19.37 3.68
CA ARG A 217 2.86 20.75 3.22
C ARG A 217 2.59 21.75 4.34
N ASP A 218 1.50 21.60 5.07
CA ASP A 218 1.13 22.52 6.14
C ASP A 218 2.11 22.44 7.32
N VAL A 219 2.59 21.24 7.67
CA VAL A 219 3.68 21.04 8.64
C VAL A 219 4.95 21.75 8.16
N TYR A 220 5.33 21.55 6.90
CA TYR A 220 6.52 22.15 6.32
C TYR A 220 6.44 23.69 6.32
N ASP A 221 5.32 24.26 5.87
CA ASP A 221 5.11 25.71 5.84
C ASP A 221 5.13 26.33 7.24
N LYS A 222 4.65 25.60 8.25
CA LYS A 222 4.59 26.07 9.64
C LYS A 222 5.93 25.99 10.37
N TYR A 223 6.69 24.90 10.18
CA TYR A 223 7.85 24.57 11.01
C TYR A 223 9.20 24.68 10.28
N ARG A 224 9.23 24.83 8.95
CA ARG A 224 10.47 25.03 8.23
C ARG A 224 11.10 26.37 8.64
N ILE A 225 12.30 26.29 9.21
CA ILE A 225 13.14 27.46 9.48
C ILE A 225 13.49 28.09 8.12
N LYS A 226 13.02 29.32 7.91
CA LYS A 226 13.40 30.11 6.74
C LYS A 226 14.78 30.70 7.01
N HIS A 227 15.79 30.16 6.33
CA HIS A 227 17.10 30.80 6.21
C HIS A 227 17.04 31.91 5.16
#